data_AF-A0A2V8UI95-F1
#
_entry.id   AF-A0A2V8UI95-F1
#
_cell.length_a   1.000
_cell.length_b   1.000
_cell.length_c   1.000
_cell.angle_alpha   90.00
_cell.angle_beta   90.00
_cell.angle_gamma   90.00
#
_symmetry.space_group_name_H-M   'P 1'
#
loop_
_entity.id
_entity.type
_entity.pdbx_description
1 polymer ?
#
loop_
_entity_poly.entity_id
_entity_poly.type
_entity_poly.pdbx_seq_one_letter_code
_entity_poly.pdbx_strand_id
1 'polypeptide(L)'
;MSLFDPQIEKAMKSENEFSRTEHAGNLLGSKARSIAYLGIVYLREGRTAEALKTAELAYDEATQPHVSSAFVSEVVKVGRSIAQASGDEDAITKWSQRSPRQE
;
A
#
# COMPACT_ATOMS: atom_id res chain seq x y z
N MET A 1 -8.82 13.09 4.96
CA MET A 1 -9.34 12.02 5.85
C MET A 1 -9.91 10.94 4.96
N SER A 2 -9.34 9.74 5.02
CA SER A 2 -9.73 8.55 4.26
C SER A 2 -10.99 7.90 4.85
N LEU A 3 -11.74 7.16 4.04
CA LEU A 3 -12.90 6.37 4.47
C LEU A 3 -12.53 5.37 5.59
N PHE A 4 -11.28 4.91 5.62
CA PHE A 4 -10.79 3.94 6.60
C PHE A 4 -10.40 4.56 7.95
N ASP A 5 -10.09 5.86 8.01
CA ASP A 5 -9.50 6.50 9.20
C ASP A 5 -10.36 6.31 10.47
N PRO A 6 -11.70 6.50 10.44
CA PRO A 6 -12.54 6.31 11.62
C PRO A 6 -12.58 4.85 12.13
N GLN A 7 -12.48 3.88 11.20
CA GLN A 7 -12.51 2.45 11.54
C GLN A 7 -11.18 1.99 12.11
N ILE A 8 -10.07 2.48 11.56
CA ILE A 8 -8.72 2.23 12.08
C ILE A 8 -8.59 2.78 13.50
N GLU A 9 -9.00 4.04 13.74
CA GLU A 9 -8.95 4.62 15.08
C GLU A 9 -9.79 3.83 16.10
N LYS A 10 -10.97 3.36 15.69
CA LYS A 10 -11.83 2.54 16.54
C LYS A 10 -11.18 1.18 16.84
N ALA A 11 -10.59 0.53 15.85
CA ALA A 11 -9.88 -0.75 16.02
C ALA A 11 -8.71 -0.60 17.01
N MET A 12 -7.92 0.47 16.86
CA MET A 12 -6.77 0.77 17.73
C MET A 12 -7.14 1.07 19.20
N LYS A 13 -8.41 1.38 19.48
CA LYS A 13 -8.92 1.65 20.84
C LYS A 13 -9.58 0.43 21.51
N SER A 14 -9.65 -0.73 20.86
CA SER A 14 -10.27 -1.95 21.39
C SER A 14 -9.55 -2.46 22.65
N GLU A 15 -10.27 -2.87 23.70
CA GLU A 15 -9.66 -3.37 24.96
C GLU A 15 -8.88 -4.69 24.78
N ASN A 16 -9.21 -5.49 23.76
CA ASN A 16 -8.48 -6.71 23.44
C ASN A 16 -7.29 -6.40 22.50
N GLU A 17 -6.06 -6.54 23.01
CA GLU A 17 -4.81 -6.21 22.31
C GLU A 17 -4.58 -7.03 21.01
N PHE A 18 -4.97 -8.31 21.01
CA PHE A 18 -4.85 -9.16 19.82
C PHE A 18 -5.82 -8.72 18.72
N SER A 19 -7.09 -8.47 19.08
CA SER A 19 -8.09 -7.92 18.15
C SER A 19 -7.77 -6.48 17.72
N ARG A 20 -7.06 -5.70 18.55
CA ARG A 20 -6.62 -4.33 18.25
C ARG A 20 -5.59 -4.30 17.13
N THR A 21 -4.60 -5.18 17.19
CA THR A 21 -3.45 -5.20 16.26
C THR A 21 -3.78 -5.89 14.94
N GLU A 22 -4.41 -7.06 14.98
CA GLU A 22 -4.78 -7.80 13.76
C GLU A 22 -5.86 -7.07 12.95
N HIS A 23 -6.91 -6.57 13.61
CA HIS A 23 -8.00 -5.88 12.91
C HIS A 23 -7.53 -4.54 12.33
N ALA A 24 -6.78 -3.73 13.10
CA ALA A 24 -6.23 -2.48 12.59
C ALA A 24 -5.22 -2.71 11.46
N GLY A 25 -4.36 -3.73 11.59
CA GLY A 25 -3.42 -4.14 10.54
C GLY A 25 -4.12 -4.54 9.24
N ASN A 26 -5.23 -5.28 9.34
CA ASN A 26 -6.04 -5.66 8.17
C ASN A 26 -6.74 -4.46 7.51
N LEU A 27 -7.22 -3.50 8.31
CA LEU A 27 -7.81 -2.26 7.78
C LEU A 27 -6.76 -1.40 7.07
N LEU A 28 -5.57 -1.25 7.67
CA LEU A 28 -4.43 -0.56 7.06
C LEU A 28 -3.97 -1.24 5.78
N GLY A 29 -3.86 -2.57 5.77
CA GLY A 29 -3.55 -3.34 4.57
C GLY A 29 -4.58 -3.16 3.46
N SER A 30 -5.88 -3.15 3.82
CA SER A 30 -6.97 -2.91 2.87
C SER A 30 -6.94 -1.50 2.28
N LYS A 31 -6.61 -0.49 3.12
CA LYS A 31 -6.38 0.89 2.69
C LYS A 31 -5.21 0.94 1.71
N ALA A 32 -4.08 0.31 2.04
CA ALA A 32 -2.90 0.27 1.19
C ALA A 32 -3.18 -0.35 -0.19
N ARG A 33 -3.88 -1.50 -0.23
CA ARG A 33 -4.34 -2.14 -1.47
C ARG A 33 -5.21 -1.20 -2.31
N SER A 34 -6.19 -0.55 -1.69
CA SER A 34 -7.10 0.37 -2.38
C SER A 34 -6.35 1.54 -3.02
N ILE A 35 -5.37 2.10 -2.31
CA ILE A 35 -4.48 3.15 -2.83
C ILE A 35 -3.65 2.61 -4.00
N ALA A 36 -3.09 1.39 -3.91
CA ALA A 36 -2.35 0.80 -5.01
C ALA A 36 -3.19 0.65 -6.29
N TYR A 37 -4.45 0.23 -6.16
CA TYR A 37 -5.38 0.15 -7.29
C TYR A 37 -5.75 1.52 -7.86
N LEU A 38 -5.84 2.57 -7.04
CA LEU A 38 -5.96 3.94 -7.52
C LEU A 38 -4.75 4.35 -8.37
N GLY A 39 -3.55 3.92 -7.99
CA GLY A 39 -2.34 4.13 -8.81
C GLY A 39 -2.45 3.51 -10.20
N ILE A 40 -3.05 2.32 -10.32
CA ILE A 40 -3.33 1.68 -11.62
C ILE A 40 -4.33 2.53 -12.43
N VAL A 41 -5.36 3.09 -11.80
CA VAL A 41 -6.33 3.96 -12.47
C VAL A 41 -5.64 5.21 -13.02
N TYR A 42 -4.83 5.90 -12.21
CA TYR A 42 -4.07 7.06 -12.67
C TYR A 42 -3.14 6.73 -13.84
N LEU A 43 -2.48 5.58 -13.81
CA LEU A 43 -1.63 5.15 -14.93
C LEU A 43 -2.45 4.98 -16.21
N ARG A 44 -3.63 4.37 -16.14
CA ARG A 44 -4.53 4.18 -17.30
C ARG A 44 -5.07 5.51 -17.85
N GLU A 45 -5.21 6.52 -17.00
CA GLU A 45 -5.58 7.88 -17.40
C GLU A 45 -4.39 8.67 -17.99
N GLY A 46 -3.20 8.08 -18.10
CA GLY A 46 -1.98 8.76 -18.56
C GLY A 46 -1.35 9.67 -17.49
N ARG A 47 -1.83 9.62 -16.25
CA ARG A 47 -1.36 10.43 -15.12
C ARG A 47 -0.21 9.73 -14.41
N THR A 48 0.87 9.49 -15.15
CA THR A 48 2.00 8.66 -14.72
C THR A 48 2.66 9.15 -13.42
N ALA A 49 2.89 10.47 -13.28
CA ALA A 49 3.48 11.03 -12.07
C ALA A 49 2.60 10.79 -10.82
N GLU A 50 1.28 10.88 -10.98
CA GLU A 50 0.33 10.62 -9.89
C GLU A 50 0.26 9.13 -9.59
N ALA A 51 0.30 8.27 -10.60
CA ALA A 51 0.36 6.82 -10.42
C ALA A 51 1.57 6.40 -9.56
N LEU A 52 2.76 6.92 -9.88
CA LEU A 52 3.98 6.64 -9.12
C LEU A 52 3.88 7.17 -7.69
N LYS A 53 3.42 8.41 -7.50
CA LYS A 53 3.22 8.99 -6.16
C LYS A 53 2.20 8.19 -5.34
N THR A 54 1.13 7.72 -5.96
CA THR A 54 0.10 6.92 -5.31
C THR A 54 0.61 5.52 -4.95
N ALA A 55 1.45 4.91 -5.79
CA ALA A 55 2.10 3.65 -5.47
C ALA A 55 3.03 3.78 -4.24
N GLU A 56 3.77 4.89 -4.12
CA GLU A 56 4.58 5.19 -2.94
C GLU A 56 3.73 5.29 -1.67
N LEU A 57 2.62 6.03 -1.72
CA LEU A 57 1.70 6.15 -0.59
C LEU A 57 1.13 4.78 -0.18
N ALA A 58 0.77 3.93 -1.14
CA ALA A 58 0.32 2.57 -0.84
C ALA A 58 1.39 1.76 -0.11
N TYR A 59 2.66 1.90 -0.50
CA TYR A 59 3.77 1.20 0.13
C TYR A 59 4.01 1.67 1.56
N ASP A 60 3.93 2.98 1.80
CA ASP A 60 4.06 3.55 3.14
C ASP A 60 2.95 3.04 4.08
N GLU A 61 1.71 2.92 3.58
CA GLU A 61 0.59 2.35 4.36
C GLU A 61 0.76 0.84 4.59
N ALA A 62 1.22 0.08 3.58
CA ALA A 62 1.41 -1.36 3.70
C ALA A 62 2.56 -1.74 4.64
N THR A 63 3.54 -0.85 4.83
CA THR A 63 4.71 -1.10 5.68
C THR A 63 4.54 -0.64 7.13
N GLN A 64 3.35 -0.15 7.48
CA GLN A 64 3.02 0.18 8.87
C GLN A 64 3.04 -1.07 9.77
N PRO A 65 3.27 -0.90 11.09
CA PRO A 65 3.22 -2.00 12.04
C PRO A 65 1.91 -2.79 11.97
N HIS A 66 2.00 -4.10 12.24
CA HIS A 66 0.87 -5.04 12.28
C HIS A 66 0.17 -5.31 10.94
N VAL A 67 0.56 -4.64 9.84
CA VAL A 67 0.09 -5.00 8.50
C VAL A 67 0.75 -6.30 8.05
N SER A 68 -0.05 -7.26 7.59
CA SER A 68 0.46 -8.54 7.08
C SER A 68 1.39 -8.33 5.87
N SER A 69 2.44 -9.14 5.79
CA SER A 69 3.40 -9.14 4.68
C SER A 69 2.72 -9.39 3.32
N ALA A 70 1.57 -10.05 3.30
CA ALA A 70 0.78 -10.30 2.10
C ALA A 70 0.37 -8.98 1.41
N PHE A 71 -0.02 -7.97 2.17
CA PHE A 71 -0.35 -6.65 1.63
C PHE A 71 0.88 -5.93 1.07
N VAL A 72 2.02 -6.02 1.76
CA VAL A 72 3.30 -5.48 1.26
C VAL A 72 3.67 -6.13 -0.08
N SER A 73 3.57 -7.46 -0.17
CA SER A 73 3.87 -8.22 -1.38
C SER A 73 2.98 -7.78 -2.56
N GLU A 74 1.69 -7.62 -2.31
CA GLU A 74 0.74 -7.15 -3.31
C GLU A 74 1.05 -5.73 -3.78
N VAL A 75 1.26 -4.79 -2.84
CA VAL A 75 1.58 -3.40 -3.17
C VAL A 75 2.91 -3.30 -3.92
N VAL A 76 3.93 -4.08 -3.54
CA VAL A 76 5.21 -4.14 -4.27
C VAL A 76 5.02 -4.63 -5.70
N LYS A 77 4.19 -5.65 -5.94
CA LYS A 77 3.88 -6.13 -7.30
C LYS A 77 3.20 -5.04 -8.13
N VAL A 78 2.22 -4.34 -7.56
CA VAL A 78 1.53 -3.26 -8.26
C VAL A 78 2.48 -2.10 -8.56
N GLY A 79 3.25 -1.64 -7.58
CA GLY A 79 4.18 -0.53 -7.77
C GLY A 79 5.30 -0.83 -8.77
N ARG A 80 5.83 -2.06 -8.79
CA ARG A 80 6.75 -2.52 -9.85
C ARG A 80 6.10 -2.46 -11.23
N SER A 81 4.85 -2.89 -11.35
CA SER A 81 4.12 -2.86 -12.62
C SER A 81 3.89 -1.42 -13.09
N ILE A 82 3.56 -0.51 -12.17
CA ILE A 82 3.41 0.93 -12.48
C ILE A 82 4.74 1.54 -12.93
N ALA A 83 5.84 1.25 -12.22
CA ALA A 83 7.17 1.74 -12.58
C ALA A 83 7.64 1.23 -13.95
N GLN A 84 7.41 -0.05 -14.24
CA GLN A 84 7.73 -0.62 -15.56
C GLN A 84 6.91 0.04 -16.67
N ALA A 85 5.61 0.24 -16.45
CA ALA A 85 4.72 0.86 -17.42
C ALA A 85 4.95 2.37 -17.60
N SER A 86 5.52 3.04 -16.61
CA SER A 86 5.89 4.45 -16.72
C SER A 86 7.12 4.70 -17.59
N GLY A 87 7.99 3.69 -17.76
CA GLY A 87 9.28 3.83 -18.44
C GLY A 87 10.27 4.71 -17.68
N ASP A 88 10.05 4.90 -16.38
CA ASP A 88 10.90 5.72 -15.51
C ASP A 88 11.97 4.81 -14.89
N GLU A 89 13.21 4.90 -15.39
CA GLU A 89 14.32 4.05 -14.98
C GLU A 89 14.67 4.19 -13.48
N ASP A 90 14.50 5.39 -12.92
CA ASP A 90 14.74 5.63 -11.50
C ASP A 90 13.65 4.94 -10.66
N ALA A 91 12.39 5.05 -11.09
CA ALA A 91 11.29 4.34 -10.44
C ALA A 91 11.47 2.82 -10.56
N ILE A 92 11.82 2.30 -11.74
CA ILE A 92 12.06 0.88 -11.97
C ILE A 92 13.16 0.37 -11.03
N THR A 93 14.28 1.08 -10.97
CA THR A 93 15.40 0.74 -10.09
C THR A 93 14.96 0.74 -8.62
N LYS A 94 14.28 1.80 -8.17
CA LYS A 94 13.78 1.90 -6.80
C LYS A 94 12.82 0.76 -6.43
N TRP A 95 11.85 0.45 -7.29
CA TRP A 95 10.84 -0.58 -7.04
C TRP A 95 11.39 -2.01 -7.16
N SER A 96 12.48 -2.21 -7.91
CA SER A 96 13.18 -3.50 -7.99
C SER A 96 13.81 -3.91 -6.66
N GLN A 97 14.32 -2.94 -5.89
CA GLN A 97 15.01 -3.17 -4.61
C GLN A 97 14.05 -3.50 -3.47
N ARG A 98 12.77 -3.14 -3.59
CA ARG A 98 11.74 -3.43 -2.59
C ARG A 98 11.42 -4.92 -2.61
N SER A 99 11.79 -5.64 -1.56
CA SER A 99 11.43 -7.05 -1.41
C SER A 99 10.13 -7.20 -0.63
N PRO A 100 9.22 -8.10 -1.05
CA PRO A 100 8.21 -8.61 -0.14
C PRO A 100 8.95 -9.24 1.05
N ARG A 101 8.65 -8.83 2.29
CA ARG A 101 9.14 -9.58 3.46
C ARG A 101 8.56 -10.99 3.35
N GLN A 102 9.43 -11.99 3.20
CA GLN A 102 9.04 -13.40 3.29
C GLN A 102 8.78 -13.70 4.77
N GLU A 103 7.59 -14.22 5.07
CA GLU A 103 7.23 -14.80 6.37
C GLU A 103 8.03 -16.08 6.65
#